data_AF-A0A183TFC8-F1
#
_entry.id   AF-A0A183TFC8-F1
#
_cell.length_a   1.000
_cell.length_b   1.000
_cell.length_c   1.000
_cell.angle_alpha   90.00
_cell.angle_beta   90.00
_cell.angle_gamma   90.00
#
_symmetry.space_group_name_H-M   'P 1'
#
loop_
_entity.id
_entity.type
_entity.pdbx_description
1 polymer ?
#
loop_
_entity_poly.entity_id
_entity_poly.type
_entity_poly.pdbx_seq_one_letter_code
_entity_poly.pdbx_strand_id
1 'polypeptide(L)'
;MITAEQIQQLLDAQRTSFAALFSEMQKSLTPAGKNKRKELEDRIIKFNCDPDGGVNFEVWYRKYALIFEEGGSNLKDREKVEVLLLKLGQREHERYVKFILQTKPVDISFEETIKNLKSLFSFSKLLFNRRYQCFNIERQPHEDYFDLADRLNDAYYQADLEQATSSQIKALLFIKLLTLPEDADARTRLLAQLDQKAEMTVQQLAEEQQNNPKN
;
A
#
# COMPACT_ATOMS: atom_id res chain seq x y z
N MET A 1 -18.07 -17.71 -24.85
CA MET A 1 -18.07 -16.33 -24.34
C MET A 1 -18.92 -16.29 -23.10
N ILE A 2 -18.35 -15.93 -21.95
CA ILE A 2 -19.10 -15.79 -20.69
C ILE A 2 -19.94 -14.51 -20.81
N THR A 3 -21.24 -14.60 -20.56
CA THR A 3 -22.17 -13.48 -20.72
C THR A 3 -22.11 -12.54 -19.51
N ALA A 4 -22.44 -11.26 -19.70
CA ALA A 4 -22.46 -10.27 -18.61
C ALA A 4 -23.36 -10.70 -17.43
N GLU A 5 -24.44 -11.43 -17.72
CA GLU A 5 -25.35 -12.00 -16.71
C GLU A 5 -24.68 -13.06 -15.85
N GLN A 6 -23.80 -13.90 -16.41
CA GLN A 6 -23.07 -14.92 -15.65
C GLN A 6 -22.02 -14.29 -14.72
N ILE A 7 -21.40 -13.18 -15.16
CA ILE A 7 -20.46 -12.42 -14.33
C ILE A 7 -21.21 -11.74 -13.17
N GLN A 8 -22.40 -11.18 -13.44
CA GLN A 8 -23.21 -10.55 -12.41
C GLN A 8 -23.74 -11.56 -11.38
N GLN A 9 -24.24 -12.71 -11.84
CA GLN A 9 -24.67 -13.80 -10.95
C GLN A 9 -23.52 -14.33 -10.08
N LEU A 10 -22.30 -14.41 -10.62
CA LEU A 10 -21.12 -14.82 -9.85
C LEU A 10 -20.79 -13.80 -8.75
N LEU A 11 -20.86 -12.50 -9.06
CA LEU A 11 -20.62 -11.42 -8.10
C LEU A 11 -21.68 -11.40 -6.98
N ASP A 12 -22.95 -11.62 -7.33
CA ASP A 12 -24.04 -11.63 -6.36
C ASP A 12 -24.02 -12.90 -5.49
N ALA A 13 -23.67 -14.05 -6.06
CA ALA A 13 -23.46 -15.29 -5.32
C ALA A 13 -22.29 -15.16 -4.32
N GLN A 14 -21.21 -14.50 -4.72
CA GLN A 14 -20.09 -14.21 -3.82
C GLN A 14 -20.49 -13.23 -2.71
N ARG A 15 -21.17 -12.11 -3.04
CA ARG A 15 -21.68 -11.16 -2.02
C ARG A 15 -22.58 -11.82 -1.00
N THR A 16 -23.46 -12.72 -1.45
CA THR A 16 -24.39 -13.46 -0.59
C THR A 16 -23.65 -14.47 0.29
N SER A 17 -22.69 -15.20 -0.29
CA SER A 17 -21.84 -16.15 0.46
C SER A 17 -21.02 -15.43 1.54
N PHE A 18 -20.44 -14.28 1.23
CA PHE A 18 -19.73 -13.45 2.20
C PHE A 18 -20.65 -12.90 3.30
N ALA A 19 -21.86 -12.44 2.96
CA ALA A 19 -22.83 -11.96 3.95
C ALA A 19 -23.32 -13.09 4.88
N ALA A 20 -23.53 -14.29 4.34
CA ALA A 20 -23.91 -15.46 5.12
C ALA A 20 -22.78 -15.89 6.07
N LEU A 21 -21.53 -15.95 5.57
CA LEU A 21 -20.35 -16.23 6.39
C LEU A 21 -20.16 -15.18 7.48
N PHE A 22 -20.39 -13.90 7.19
CA PHE A 22 -20.32 -12.81 8.15
C PHE A 22 -21.39 -12.93 9.25
N SER A 23 -22.62 -13.31 8.89
CA SER A 23 -23.71 -13.53 9.84
C SER A 23 -23.50 -14.78 10.71
N GLU A 24 -22.95 -15.85 10.13
CA GLU A 24 -22.67 -17.10 10.85
C GLU A 24 -21.50 -16.95 11.82
N MET A 25 -20.50 -16.16 11.42
CA MET A 25 -19.37 -15.73 12.24
C MET A 25 -19.79 -14.83 13.43
N GLN A 26 -20.83 -14.00 13.27
CA GLN A 26 -21.44 -13.25 14.37
C GLN A 26 -22.13 -14.17 15.40
N LYS A 27 -22.68 -15.31 14.94
CA LYS A 27 -23.40 -16.27 15.79
C LYS A 27 -22.47 -17.23 16.55
N SER A 28 -21.31 -17.59 15.99
CA SER A 28 -20.35 -18.52 16.62
C SER A 28 -19.57 -17.93 17.81
N LEU A 29 -19.69 -16.63 18.06
CA LEU A 29 -19.05 -15.95 19.18
C LEU A 29 -19.83 -16.27 20.49
N THR A 30 -19.19 -16.98 21.42
CA THR A 30 -19.63 -17.24 22.81
C THR A 30 -18.68 -16.56 23.82
N PRO A 31 -19.06 -16.40 25.12
CA PRO A 31 -18.77 -15.20 25.93
C PRO A 31 -17.32 -14.86 26.30
N ALA A 32 -16.37 -15.81 26.33
CA ALA A 32 -15.04 -15.54 26.88
C ALA A 32 -14.05 -14.89 25.87
N GLY A 33 -14.17 -15.23 24.58
CA GLY A 33 -13.38 -14.62 23.49
C GLY A 33 -13.96 -13.29 22.97
N LYS A 34 -15.24 -13.01 23.27
CA LYS A 34 -15.96 -11.79 22.84
C LYS A 34 -15.30 -10.50 23.33
N ASN A 35 -14.72 -10.50 24.53
CA ASN A 35 -14.18 -9.27 25.09
C ASN A 35 -12.97 -8.76 24.32
N LYS A 36 -12.04 -9.65 23.93
CA LYS A 36 -10.83 -9.23 23.19
C LYS A 36 -11.09 -8.93 21.72
N ARG A 37 -11.88 -9.74 21.00
CA ARG A 37 -12.26 -9.42 19.61
C ARG A 37 -12.96 -8.07 19.52
N LYS A 38 -13.95 -7.84 20.39
CA LYS A 38 -14.67 -6.57 20.43
C LYS A 38 -13.76 -5.40 20.80
N GLU A 39 -12.80 -5.61 21.70
CA GLU A 39 -11.78 -4.60 22.02
C GLU A 39 -10.89 -4.27 20.81
N LEU A 40 -10.49 -5.26 20.01
CA LEU A 40 -9.78 -5.03 18.75
C LEU A 40 -10.64 -4.23 17.78
N GLU A 41 -11.90 -4.61 17.63
CA GLU A 41 -12.84 -3.91 16.78
C GLU A 41 -13.03 -2.46 17.25
N ASP A 42 -13.20 -2.20 18.54
CA ASP A 42 -13.42 -0.83 19.02
C ASP A 42 -12.16 0.04 18.91
N ARG A 43 -10.96 -0.54 19.02
CA ARG A 43 -9.69 0.19 18.98
C ARG A 43 -9.15 0.44 17.56
N ILE A 44 -9.57 -0.36 16.58
CA ILE A 44 -9.09 -0.24 15.19
C ILE A 44 -10.06 0.61 14.38
N ILE A 45 -9.54 1.70 13.81
CA ILE A 45 -10.28 2.59 12.92
C ILE A 45 -10.30 1.98 11.51
N LYS A 46 -11.40 2.18 10.78
CA LYS A 46 -11.57 1.69 9.42
C LYS A 46 -10.48 2.22 8.48
N PHE A 47 -9.84 1.33 7.73
CA PHE A 47 -8.89 1.66 6.67
C PHE A 47 -9.63 2.15 5.43
N ASN A 48 -9.33 3.37 4.99
CA ASN A 48 -9.70 3.84 3.66
C ASN A 48 -8.40 4.26 2.98
N CYS A 49 -8.16 3.76 1.76
CA CYS A 49 -6.92 4.08 1.06
C CYS A 49 -7.02 5.50 0.49
N ASP A 50 -6.03 6.32 0.79
CA ASP A 50 -5.84 7.64 0.18
C ASP A 50 -4.44 7.73 -0.45
N PRO A 51 -4.31 7.38 -1.74
CA PRO A 51 -3.04 7.43 -2.45
C PRO A 51 -2.44 8.84 -2.58
N ASP A 52 -3.27 9.89 -2.51
CA ASP A 52 -2.83 11.28 -2.66
C ASP A 52 -2.54 11.94 -1.31
N GLY A 53 -3.25 11.56 -0.25
CA GLY A 53 -3.01 11.97 1.14
C GLY A 53 -2.01 11.08 1.91
N GLY A 54 -1.36 10.12 1.25
CA GLY A 54 -0.29 9.33 1.87
C GLY A 54 -0.79 8.17 2.77
N VAL A 55 -2.07 7.81 2.72
CA VAL A 55 -2.65 6.75 3.56
C VAL A 55 -2.72 5.45 2.76
N ASN A 56 -1.69 4.62 2.96
CA ASN A 56 -1.62 3.27 2.39
C ASN A 56 -1.86 2.20 3.48
N PHE A 57 -1.98 0.94 3.07
CA PHE A 57 -2.26 -0.13 4.03
C PHE A 57 -1.10 -0.38 4.99
N GLU A 58 0.16 -0.16 4.58
CA GLU A 58 1.33 -0.35 5.45
C GLU A 58 1.38 0.64 6.60
N VAL A 59 1.13 1.92 6.33
CA VAL A 59 1.09 3.00 7.31
C VAL A 59 -0.05 2.76 8.30
N TRP A 60 -1.23 2.41 7.78
CA TRP A 60 -2.38 2.06 8.63
C TRP A 60 -2.11 0.82 9.48
N TYR A 61 -1.56 -0.25 8.89
CA TYR A 61 -1.30 -1.49 9.61
C TYR A 61 -0.22 -1.29 10.68
N ARG A 62 0.84 -0.52 10.41
CA ARG A 62 1.89 -0.20 11.39
C ARG A 62 1.33 0.40 12.67
N LYS A 63 0.31 1.27 12.56
CA LYS A 63 -0.37 1.87 13.73
C LYS A 63 -1.08 0.85 14.60
N TYR A 64 -1.57 -0.24 14.01
CA TYR A 64 -2.40 -1.24 14.68
C TYR A 64 -1.71 -2.60 14.85
N ALA A 65 -0.49 -2.78 14.36
CA ALA A 65 0.24 -4.04 14.37
C ALA A 65 0.36 -4.61 15.79
N LEU A 66 0.76 -3.78 16.77
CA LEU A 66 0.85 -4.18 18.17
C LEU A 66 -0.50 -4.61 18.76
N ILE A 67 -1.62 -4.04 18.29
CA ILE A 67 -2.96 -4.43 18.75
C ILE A 67 -3.29 -5.86 18.28
N PHE A 68 -2.88 -6.23 17.06
CA PHE A 68 -3.05 -7.59 16.55
C PHE A 68 -2.07 -8.59 17.19
N GLU A 69 -0.85 -8.15 17.52
CA GLU A 69 0.17 -8.99 18.17
C GLU A 69 -0.14 -9.24 19.65
N GLU A 70 -0.42 -8.21 20.43
CA GLU A 70 -0.66 -8.31 21.88
C GLU A 70 -2.13 -8.66 22.19
N GLY A 71 -3.06 -7.87 21.65
CA GLY A 71 -4.49 -8.04 21.88
C GLY A 71 -5.08 -9.25 21.15
N GLY A 72 -4.52 -9.57 19.98
CA GLY A 72 -4.93 -10.70 19.15
C GLY A 72 -4.15 -12.00 19.40
N SER A 73 -3.19 -12.04 20.33
CA SER A 73 -2.35 -13.22 20.62
C SER A 73 -3.13 -14.53 20.82
N ASN A 74 -4.32 -14.46 21.42
CA ASN A 74 -5.18 -15.62 21.69
C ASN A 74 -6.21 -15.91 20.58
N LEU A 75 -6.28 -15.09 19.53
CA LEU A 75 -7.18 -15.27 18.40
C LEU A 75 -6.54 -16.19 17.35
N LYS A 76 -7.35 -17.08 16.78
CA LYS A 76 -6.93 -17.88 15.63
C LYS A 76 -6.72 -16.98 14.42
N ASP A 77 -5.87 -17.41 13.48
CA ASP A 77 -5.62 -16.69 12.23
C ASP A 77 -6.90 -16.28 11.51
N ARG A 78 -7.87 -17.19 11.42
CA ARG A 78 -9.20 -16.90 10.86
C ARG A 78 -9.87 -15.71 11.53
N GLU A 79 -9.83 -15.63 12.86
CA GLU A 79 -10.47 -14.54 13.62
C GLU A 79 -9.76 -13.21 13.41
N LYS A 80 -8.43 -13.22 13.28
CA LYS A 80 -7.64 -12.02 12.96
C LYS A 80 -7.92 -11.53 11.55
N VAL A 81 -8.01 -12.44 10.58
CA VAL A 81 -8.40 -12.12 9.19
C VAL A 81 -9.79 -11.50 9.16
N GLU A 82 -10.76 -12.09 9.87
CA GLU A 82 -12.13 -11.58 9.94
C GLU A 82 -12.19 -10.14 10.48
N VAL A 83 -11.47 -9.84 11.57
CA VAL A 83 -11.37 -8.47 12.11
C VAL A 83 -10.69 -7.53 11.11
N LEU A 84 -9.62 -7.97 10.46
CA LEU A 84 -8.89 -7.15 9.49
C LEU A 84 -9.78 -6.78 8.29
N LEU A 85 -10.54 -7.74 7.75
CA LEU A 85 -11.48 -7.52 6.65
C LEU A 85 -12.65 -6.62 7.05
N LEU A 86 -13.18 -6.77 8.28
CA LEU A 86 -14.21 -5.89 8.83
C LEU A 86 -13.74 -4.43 8.91
N LYS A 87 -12.44 -4.23 9.11
CA LYS A 87 -11.82 -2.90 9.21
C LYS A 87 -11.42 -2.31 7.87
N LEU A 88 -11.61 -3.00 6.76
CA LEU A 88 -11.46 -2.39 5.44
C LEU A 88 -12.66 -1.50 5.09
N GLY A 89 -12.38 -0.39 4.43
CA GLY A 89 -13.34 0.44 3.71
C GLY A 89 -14.13 -0.41 2.71
N GLN A 90 -15.33 0.05 2.34
CA GLN A 90 -16.19 -0.74 1.44
C GLN A 90 -15.50 -0.98 0.09
N ARG A 91 -14.84 0.04 -0.46
CA ARG A 91 -14.15 -0.03 -1.76
C ARG A 91 -12.92 -0.94 -1.67
N GLU A 92 -12.19 -0.87 -0.57
CA GLU A 92 -11.00 -1.66 -0.28
C GLU A 92 -11.36 -3.13 -0.10
N HIS A 93 -12.42 -3.42 0.65
CA HIS A 93 -12.94 -4.77 0.82
C HIS A 93 -13.32 -5.40 -0.52
N GLU A 94 -14.10 -4.70 -1.37
CA GLU A 94 -14.48 -5.20 -2.70
C GLU A 94 -13.26 -5.49 -3.58
N ARG A 95 -12.23 -4.64 -3.52
CA ARG A 95 -10.99 -4.82 -4.28
C ARG A 95 -10.17 -6.01 -3.79
N TYR A 96 -10.11 -6.22 -2.48
CA TYR A 96 -9.45 -7.39 -1.89
C TYR A 96 -10.16 -8.70 -2.25
N VAL A 97 -11.50 -8.75 -2.16
CA VAL A 97 -12.29 -9.91 -2.58
C VAL A 97 -12.02 -10.26 -4.05
N LYS A 98 -12.03 -9.26 -4.94
CA LYS A 98 -11.72 -9.47 -6.36
C LYS A 98 -10.33 -10.05 -6.59
N PHE A 99 -9.35 -9.64 -5.78
CA PHE A 99 -7.98 -10.12 -5.88
C PHE A 99 -7.83 -11.57 -5.42
N ILE A 100 -8.36 -11.93 -4.25
CA ILE A 100 -8.24 -13.30 -3.73
C ILE A 100 -8.99 -14.33 -4.58
N LEU A 101 -9.99 -13.93 -5.36
CA LEU A 101 -10.68 -14.82 -6.31
C LEU A 101 -9.82 -15.21 -7.50
N GLN A 102 -8.82 -14.38 -7.84
CA GLN A 102 -7.86 -14.67 -8.89
C GLN A 102 -6.72 -15.56 -8.37
N THR A 103 -6.50 -15.57 -7.06
CA THR A 103 -5.57 -16.44 -6.35
C THR A 103 -6.29 -17.74 -5.95
N LYS A 104 -5.62 -18.91 -5.99
CA LYS A 104 -6.27 -20.17 -5.59
C LYS A 104 -6.70 -20.08 -4.11
N PRO A 105 -7.98 -20.37 -3.75
CA PRO A 105 -8.46 -20.27 -2.39
C PRO A 105 -8.02 -21.49 -1.58
N VAL A 106 -6.78 -21.48 -1.14
CA VAL A 106 -6.32 -22.25 0.01
C VAL A 106 -6.47 -21.31 1.20
N ASP A 107 -7.00 -21.78 2.33
CA ASP A 107 -7.22 -21.01 3.56
C ASP A 107 -6.12 -19.95 3.76
N ILE A 108 -6.45 -18.69 3.43
CA ILE A 108 -5.47 -17.60 3.42
C ILE A 108 -5.15 -17.27 4.87
N SER A 109 -3.90 -17.45 5.28
CA SER A 109 -3.45 -17.14 6.63
C SER A 109 -3.53 -15.64 6.93
N PHE A 110 -3.41 -15.28 8.20
CA PHE A 110 -3.38 -13.87 8.59
C PHE A 110 -2.18 -13.13 7.96
N GLU A 111 -1.02 -13.78 7.94
CA GLU A 111 0.20 -13.25 7.34
C GLU A 111 0.05 -13.04 5.82
N GLU A 112 -0.49 -14.02 5.11
CA GLU A 112 -0.70 -13.92 3.66
C GLU A 112 -1.77 -12.85 3.34
N THR A 113 -2.77 -12.69 4.19
CA THR A 113 -3.77 -11.61 4.10
C THR A 113 -3.11 -10.24 4.20
N ILE A 114 -2.24 -10.02 5.19
CA ILE A 114 -1.50 -8.77 5.35
C ILE A 114 -0.63 -8.51 4.11
N LYS A 115 0.10 -9.52 3.64
CA LYS A 115 0.97 -9.41 2.46
C LYS A 115 0.18 -9.01 1.21
N ASN A 116 -0.97 -9.64 0.99
CA ASN A 116 -1.86 -9.33 -0.13
C ASN A 116 -2.43 -7.90 -0.03
N LEU A 117 -2.83 -7.46 1.16
CA LEU A 117 -3.34 -6.10 1.39
C LEU A 117 -2.25 -5.04 1.22
N LYS A 118 -1.02 -5.30 1.69
CA LYS A 118 0.14 -4.45 1.42
C LYS A 118 0.41 -4.32 -0.07
N SER A 119 0.37 -5.43 -0.81
CA SER A 119 0.55 -5.40 -2.27
C SER A 119 -0.54 -4.59 -2.98
N LEU A 120 -1.81 -4.85 -2.66
CA LEU A 120 -2.97 -4.21 -3.31
C LEU A 120 -3.14 -2.72 -3.04
N PHE A 121 -2.83 -2.32 -1.80
CA PHE A 121 -2.99 -0.96 -1.31
C PHE A 121 -1.65 -0.33 -0.95
N SER A 122 -0.59 -0.79 -1.62
CA SER A 122 0.66 -0.06 -1.73
C SER A 122 0.43 1.18 -2.58
N PHE A 123 1.30 2.16 -2.45
CA PHE A 123 1.18 3.38 -3.22
C PHE A 123 1.26 3.06 -4.72
N SER A 124 0.20 3.42 -5.45
CA SER A 124 0.18 3.28 -6.90
C SER A 124 1.08 4.29 -7.62
N LYS A 125 1.68 5.23 -6.89
CA LYS A 125 2.86 5.99 -7.33
C LYS A 125 4.07 5.16 -6.93
N LEU A 126 4.68 4.56 -7.94
CA LEU A 126 5.82 3.68 -7.85
C LEU A 126 6.86 4.27 -6.87
N LEU A 127 7.42 3.45 -5.98
CA LEU A 127 8.20 3.90 -4.81
C LEU A 127 9.27 4.96 -5.15
N PHE A 128 9.90 4.89 -6.31
CA PHE A 128 10.90 5.88 -6.71
C PHE A 128 10.30 7.24 -7.03
N ASN A 129 9.05 7.33 -7.49
CA ASN A 129 8.38 8.62 -7.67
C ASN A 129 8.16 9.34 -6.33
N ARG A 130 7.76 8.64 -5.27
CA ARG A 130 7.61 9.24 -3.93
C ARG A 130 8.96 9.67 -3.36
N ARG A 131 9.99 8.83 -3.52
CA ARG A 131 11.37 9.18 -3.13
C ARG A 131 11.90 10.39 -3.90
N TYR A 132 11.63 10.45 -5.21
CA TYR A 132 11.98 11.59 -6.04
C TYR A 132 11.26 12.88 -5.61
N GLN A 133 9.97 12.80 -5.31
CA GLN A 133 9.20 13.93 -4.78
C GLN A 133 9.75 14.45 -3.45
N CYS A 134 10.18 13.57 -2.54
CA CYS A 134 10.83 13.99 -1.30
C CYS A 134 12.09 14.82 -1.57
N PHE A 135 12.86 14.47 -2.60
CA PHE A 135 14.03 15.25 -3.00
C PHE A 135 13.69 16.58 -3.68
N ASN A 136 12.49 16.74 -4.24
CA ASN A 136 12.04 17.97 -4.89
C ASN A 136 11.32 18.93 -3.93
N ILE A 137 11.35 18.66 -2.62
CA ILE A 137 10.82 19.58 -1.63
C ILE A 137 11.66 20.85 -1.62
N GLU A 138 11.01 21.96 -1.96
CA GLU A 138 11.54 23.30 -1.85
C GLU A 138 10.66 24.12 -0.89
N ARG A 139 11.31 25.04 -0.18
CA ARG A 139 10.63 25.95 0.74
C ARG A 139 9.75 26.92 -0.04
N GLN A 140 8.52 27.11 0.42
CA GLN A 140 7.61 28.07 -0.19
C GLN A 140 7.85 29.51 0.34
N PRO A 141 7.56 30.58 -0.42
CA PRO A 141 7.83 31.96 -0.01
C PRO A 141 7.17 32.40 1.31
N HIS A 142 6.05 31.77 1.70
CA HIS A 142 5.28 32.10 2.90
C HIS A 142 5.33 31.00 3.97
N GLU A 143 6.19 30.00 3.80
CA GLU A 143 6.28 28.85 4.70
C GLU A 143 7.33 29.11 5.79
N ASP A 144 6.95 28.80 7.03
CA ASP A 144 7.85 28.84 8.16
C ASP A 144 8.74 27.57 8.22
N TYR A 145 9.75 27.59 9.09
CA TYR A 145 10.71 26.48 9.17
C TYR A 145 10.13 25.23 9.84
N PHE A 146 9.10 25.36 10.69
CA PHE A 146 8.44 24.22 11.32
C PHE A 146 7.55 23.49 10.32
N ASP A 147 6.73 24.24 9.57
CA ASP A 147 5.89 23.70 8.50
C ASP A 147 6.74 22.98 7.43
N LEU A 148 7.88 23.57 7.05
CA LEU A 148 8.83 22.93 6.13
C LEU A 148 9.41 21.63 6.70
N ALA A 149 9.80 21.63 7.98
CA ALA A 149 10.36 20.46 8.65
C ALA A 149 9.32 19.33 8.76
N ASP A 150 8.09 19.66 9.12
CA ASP A 150 6.99 18.71 9.20
C ASP A 150 6.68 18.11 7.82
N ARG A 151 6.59 18.95 6.78
CA ARG A 151 6.38 18.49 5.40
C ARG A 151 7.52 17.61 4.89
N LEU A 152 8.76 17.93 5.25
CA LEU A 152 9.92 17.10 4.92
C LEU A 152 9.87 15.75 5.64
N ASN A 153 9.56 15.74 6.94
CA ASN A 153 9.46 14.51 7.72
C ASN A 153 8.35 13.60 7.18
N ASP A 154 7.17 14.17 6.89
CA ASP A 154 6.07 13.45 6.29
C ASP A 154 6.49 12.84 4.95
N ALA A 155 7.07 13.63 4.04
CA ALA A 155 7.54 13.12 2.76
C ALA A 155 8.64 12.05 2.90
N TYR A 156 9.53 12.19 3.88
CA TYR A 156 10.57 11.20 4.17
C TYR A 156 9.98 9.85 4.55
N TYR A 157 9.00 9.84 5.45
CA TYR A 157 8.29 8.62 5.84
C TYR A 157 7.48 8.04 4.69
N GLN A 158 6.79 8.88 3.93
CA GLN A 158 5.99 8.46 2.76
C GLN A 158 6.84 7.88 1.64
N ALA A 159 8.10 8.32 1.52
CA ALA A 159 9.07 7.83 0.56
C ALA A 159 9.77 6.53 0.99
N ASP A 160 9.59 6.09 2.24
CA ASP A 160 10.33 4.95 2.82
C ASP A 160 11.84 5.08 2.55
N LEU A 161 12.38 6.28 2.80
CA LEU A 161 13.78 6.62 2.53
C LEU A 161 14.74 5.95 3.52
N GLU A 162 14.26 5.58 4.72
CA GLU A 162 15.04 4.83 5.70
C GLU A 162 15.51 3.47 5.16
N GLN A 163 14.70 2.84 4.30
CA GLN A 163 14.99 1.55 3.67
C GLN A 163 15.66 1.69 2.29
N ALA A 164 15.97 2.92 1.84
CA ALA A 164 16.59 3.14 0.54
C ALA A 164 18.08 2.77 0.58
N THR A 165 18.54 2.01 -0.40
CA THR A 165 19.96 1.68 -0.51
C THR A 165 20.77 2.89 -0.98
N SER A 166 22.09 2.92 -0.68
CA SER A 166 22.97 3.99 -1.16
C SER A 166 22.92 4.14 -2.69
N SER A 167 22.82 3.04 -3.43
CA SER A 167 22.70 3.05 -4.89
C SER A 167 21.40 3.72 -5.35
N GLN A 168 20.28 3.42 -4.69
CA GLN A 168 18.97 4.03 -4.99
C GLN A 168 18.98 5.54 -4.73
N ILE A 169 19.58 5.98 -3.62
CA ILE A 169 19.72 7.40 -3.30
C ILE A 169 20.58 8.09 -4.36
N LYS A 170 21.73 7.51 -4.75
CA LYS A 170 22.60 8.06 -5.79
C LYS A 170 21.89 8.16 -7.15
N ALA A 171 21.09 7.17 -7.52
CA ALA A 171 20.29 7.18 -8.74
C ALA A 171 19.25 8.31 -8.75
N LEU A 172 18.55 8.51 -7.63
CA LEU A 172 17.56 9.59 -7.50
C LEU A 172 18.21 10.98 -7.51
N LEU A 173 19.37 11.14 -6.87
CA LEU A 173 20.16 12.37 -6.96
C LEU A 173 20.60 12.66 -8.39
N PHE A 174 21.02 11.64 -9.14
CA PHE A 174 21.36 11.80 -10.56
C PHE A 174 20.16 12.30 -11.37
N ILE A 175 18.97 11.72 -11.19
CA ILE A 175 17.74 12.17 -11.85
C ILE A 175 17.35 13.59 -11.42
N LYS A 176 17.59 13.98 -10.17
CA LYS A 176 17.37 15.35 -9.69
C LYS A 176 18.26 16.37 -10.39
N LEU A 177 19.51 16.00 -10.70
CA LEU A 177 20.46 16.89 -11.38
C LEU A 177 20.09 17.20 -12.83
N LEU A 178 19.20 16.41 -13.44
CA LEU A 178 18.65 16.66 -14.76
C LEU A 178 17.63 17.81 -14.71
N THR A 179 18.09 19.05 -14.54
CA THR A 179 17.22 20.22 -14.33
C THR A 179 16.79 20.91 -15.63
N LEU A 180 17.36 20.53 -16.78
CA LEU A 180 17.03 21.18 -18.03
C LEU A 180 15.60 20.82 -18.47
N PRO A 181 14.90 21.72 -19.19
CA PRO A 181 13.59 21.42 -19.76
C PRO A 181 13.62 20.22 -20.70
N GLU A 182 14.70 20.06 -21.46
CA GLU A 182 14.92 18.97 -22.41
C GLU A 182 15.00 17.59 -21.75
N ASP A 183 15.32 17.55 -20.44
CA ASP A 183 15.46 16.32 -19.70
C ASP A 183 14.13 15.82 -19.09
N ALA A 184 13.01 16.52 -19.30
CA ALA A 184 11.73 16.16 -18.67
C ALA A 184 11.29 14.71 -18.99
N ASP A 185 11.43 14.31 -20.26
CA ASP A 185 11.13 12.95 -20.69
C ASP A 185 12.16 11.96 -20.16
N ALA A 186 13.44 12.35 -20.09
CA ALA A 186 14.49 11.54 -19.49
C ALA A 186 14.22 11.24 -18.01
N ARG A 187 13.85 12.25 -17.21
CA ARG A 187 13.47 12.09 -15.79
C ARG A 187 12.34 11.08 -15.63
N THR A 188 11.28 11.21 -16.44
CA THR A 188 10.11 10.33 -16.37
C THR A 188 10.47 8.87 -16.72
N ARG A 189 11.26 8.66 -17.78
CA ARG A 189 11.69 7.32 -18.21
C ARG A 189 12.61 6.66 -17.18
N LEU A 190 13.61 7.39 -16.67
CA LEU A 190 14.56 6.87 -15.69
C LEU A 190 13.87 6.50 -14.37
N LEU A 191 12.89 7.29 -13.93
CA LEU A 191 12.07 6.94 -12.75
C LEU A 191 11.28 5.64 -13.00
N ALA A 192 10.58 5.53 -14.12
CA ALA A 192 9.83 4.33 -14.47
C ALA A 192 10.71 3.07 -14.58
N GLN A 193 11.97 3.22 -14.98
CA GLN A 193 12.94 2.12 -15.02
C GLN A 193 13.42 1.72 -13.63
N LEU A 194 13.71 2.67 -12.74
CA LEU A 194 14.06 2.36 -11.35
C LEU A 194 12.94 1.60 -10.64
N ASP A 195 11.69 1.91 -10.99
CA ASP A 195 10.53 1.19 -10.48
C ASP A 195 10.42 -0.26 -11.01
N GLN A 196 11.02 -0.57 -12.17
CA GLN A 196 11.12 -1.93 -12.70
C GLN A 196 12.40 -2.66 -12.24
N LYS A 197 13.48 -1.92 -12.04
CA LYS A 197 14.83 -2.40 -11.70
C LYS A 197 15.42 -1.53 -10.60
N ALA A 198 15.15 -1.92 -9.35
CA ALA A 198 15.48 -1.13 -8.18
C ALA A 198 16.99 -0.98 -7.87
N GLU A 199 17.88 -1.69 -8.57
CA GLU A 199 19.33 -1.70 -8.34
C GLU A 199 20.16 -1.17 -9.52
N MET A 200 19.61 -0.27 -10.33
CA MET A 200 20.40 0.37 -11.39
C MET A 200 21.44 1.34 -10.80
N THR A 201 22.67 1.27 -11.31
CA THR A 201 23.75 2.19 -10.94
C THR A 201 23.65 3.50 -11.71
N VAL A 202 24.24 4.58 -11.19
CA VAL A 202 24.32 5.86 -11.90
C VAL A 202 25.00 5.73 -13.26
N GLN A 203 25.99 4.83 -13.39
CA GLN A 203 26.68 4.56 -14.65
C GLN A 203 25.73 3.93 -15.68
N GLN A 204 24.92 2.96 -15.27
CA GLN A 204 23.92 2.34 -16.15
C GLN A 204 22.85 3.35 -16.60
N LEU A 205 22.39 4.23 -15.70
CA LEU A 205 21.44 5.28 -16.05
C LEU A 205 22.04 6.29 -17.04
N ALA A 206 23.32 6.64 -16.89
CA ALA A 206 24.02 7.54 -17.80
C ALA A 206 24.27 6.90 -19.18
N GLU A 207 24.72 5.64 -19.23
CA GLU A 207 24.89 4.86 -20.45
C GLU A 207 23.58 4.74 -21.23
N GLU A 208 22.46 4.53 -20.55
CA GLU A 208 21.15 4.44 -21.20
C GLU A 208 20.68 5.78 -21.79
N GLN A 209 20.94 6.92 -21.13
CA GLN A 209 20.65 8.23 -21.73
C GLN A 209 21.54 8.50 -22.95
N GLN A 210 22.79 8.03 -22.94
CA GLN A 210 23.71 8.21 -24.06
C GLN A 210 23.38 7.29 -25.24
N ASN A 211 22.82 6.10 -24.98
CA ASN A 211 22.45 5.11 -25.99
C ASN A 211 21.02 5.29 -26.54
N ASN A 212 20.17 6.11 -25.91
CA ASN A 212 18.81 6.37 -26.38
C ASN A 212 18.46 7.89 -26.41
N PRO A 213 19.23 8.71 -27.16
CA PRO A 213 18.94 10.12 -27.32
C PRO A 213 17.77 10.30 -28.29
N LYS A 214 16.55 10.37 -27.74
CA LYS A 214 15.29 10.73 -28.41
C LYS A 214 14.66 9.62 -29.26
N ASN A 215 13.56 9.06 -28.74
CA ASN A 215 12.35 8.81 -29.53
C ASN A 215 11.36 9.89 -29.13
#